data_AF-A0A0F9AFB2-F1
#
_entry.id   AF-A0A0F9AFB2-F1
#
_cell.length_a   1.000
_cell.length_b   1.000
_cell.length_c   1.000
_cell.angle_alpha   90.00
_cell.angle_beta   90.00
_cell.angle_gamma   90.00
#
_symmetry.space_group_name_H-M   'P 1'
#
loop_
_entity.id
_entity.type
_entity.pdbx_description
1 polymer ?
#
loop_
_entity_poly.entity_id
_entity_poly.type
_entity_poly.pdbx_seq_one_letter_code
_entity_poly.pdbx_strand_id
1 'polypeptide(L)'
;MSRYVLPVLGLVLLAGCGFTPQGNALRSALTGGAAQAMDEGLINAEFFMCKAASVGSIQRRYGQSAELAGAWRTLCLPNRDGQPVPFVE
;
A
#
# COMPACT_ATOMS: atom_id res chain seq x y z
N MET A 1 26.87 40.76 -4.66
CA MET A 1 26.81 39.40 -4.11
C MET A 1 25.36 39.06 -3.81
N SER A 2 24.85 38.01 -4.46
CA SER A 2 23.42 37.79 -4.68
C SER A 2 22.68 37.39 -3.38
N ARG A 3 21.54 38.04 -3.09
CA ARG A 3 20.69 37.84 -1.90
C ARG A 3 20.18 36.39 -1.72
N TYR A 4 20.35 35.56 -2.74
CA TYR A 4 19.91 34.17 -2.78
C TYR A 4 21.01 33.16 -2.41
N VAL A 5 22.26 33.57 -2.22
CA VAL A 5 23.37 32.65 -1.92
C VAL A 5 23.22 32.02 -0.52
N LEU A 6 22.80 32.80 0.47
CA LEU A 6 22.61 32.32 1.84
C LEU A 6 21.49 31.25 1.97
N PRO A 7 20.28 31.45 1.42
CA PRO A 7 19.23 30.43 1.51
C PRO A 7 19.53 29.18 0.67
N VAL A 8 20.19 29.34 -0.48
CA VAL A 8 20.59 28.20 -1.32
C VAL A 8 21.65 27.35 -0.64
N LEU A 9 22.65 27.98 0.02
CA LEU A 9 23.67 27.25 0.78
C LEU A 9 23.05 26.49 1.97
N GLY A 10 22.06 27.08 2.65
CA GLY A 10 21.30 26.42 3.70
C GLY A 10 20.60 25.15 3.20
N LEU A 11 19.90 25.23 2.07
CA LEU A 11 19.22 24.09 1.45
C LEU A 11 20.17 22.98 1.00
N VAL A 12 21.35 23.33 0.47
CA VAL A 12 22.37 22.36 0.05
C VAL A 12 22.97 21.64 1.26
N LEU A 13 23.21 22.35 2.37
CA LEU A 13 23.69 21.75 3.62
C LEU A 13 22.65 20.82 4.25
N LEU A 14 21.37 21.19 4.22
CA LEU A 14 20.25 20.34 4.67
C LEU A 14 20.07 19.09 3.79
N ALA A 15 20.27 19.21 2.47
CA ALA A 15 20.20 18.08 1.54
C ALA A 15 21.40 17.10 1.68
N GLY A 16 22.56 17.60 2.09
CA GLY A 16 23.77 16.79 2.32
C GLY A 16 23.69 15.87 3.55
N CYS A 17 22.80 16.14 4.51
CA CYS A 17 22.61 15.33 5.72
C CYS A 17 22.08 13.91 5.47
N GLY A 18 21.65 13.57 4.24
CA GLY A 18 21.19 12.23 3.86
C GLY A 18 22.28 11.27 3.33
N PHE A 19 23.51 11.74 3.11
CA PHE A 19 24.62 10.98 2.50
C PHE A 19 25.81 10.75 3.45
N THR A 20 25.62 10.98 4.75
CA THR A 20 26.60 10.57 5.79
C THR A 20 26.37 9.11 6.18
N PRO A 21 27.36 8.41 6.79
CA PRO A 21 27.17 7.05 7.29
C PRO A 21 25.95 6.91 8.23
N GLN A 22 25.69 7.94 9.04
CA GLN A 22 24.52 8.03 9.91
C GLN A 22 23.22 8.28 9.13
N GLY A 23 23.25 9.15 8.10
CA GLY A 23 22.10 9.41 7.23
C GLY A 23 21.70 8.20 6.38
N ASN A 24 22.68 7.41 5.93
CA ASN A 24 22.42 6.18 5.18
C ASN A 24 21.80 5.09 6.08
N ALA A 25 22.26 4.96 7.33
CA ALA A 25 21.65 4.07 8.32
C ALA A 25 20.21 4.48 8.66
N LEU A 26 19.94 5.77 8.83
CA LEU A 26 18.58 6.29 9.02
C LEU A 26 17.69 6.06 7.80
N ARG A 27 18.20 6.29 6.59
CA ARG A 27 17.47 5.98 5.34
C ARG A 27 17.14 4.49 5.27
N SER A 28 18.08 3.60 5.55
CA SER A 28 17.83 2.15 5.55
C SER A 28 16.80 1.74 6.61
N ALA A 29 16.85 2.31 7.81
CA ALA A 29 15.87 2.07 8.88
C ALA A 29 14.48 2.60 8.49
N LEU A 30 14.39 3.78 7.89
CA LEU A 30 13.14 4.36 7.40
C LEU A 30 12.57 3.56 6.22
N THR A 31 13.40 3.10 5.29
CA THR A 31 12.93 2.27 4.17
C THR A 31 12.45 0.90 4.65
N GLY A 32 13.11 0.31 5.65
CA GLY A 32 12.66 -0.93 6.29
C GLY A 32 11.33 -0.75 7.01
N GLY A 33 11.19 0.30 7.82
CA GLY A 33 9.93 0.64 8.49
C GLY A 33 8.82 1.00 7.50
N ALA A 34 9.14 1.66 6.39
CA ALA A 34 8.17 1.97 5.34
C ALA A 34 7.70 0.71 4.61
N ALA A 35 8.60 -0.21 4.26
CA ALA A 35 8.22 -1.48 3.65
C ALA A 35 7.28 -2.27 4.57
N GLN A 36 7.65 -2.40 5.85
CA GLN A 36 6.81 -3.09 6.83
C GLN A 36 5.44 -2.41 7.01
N ALA A 37 5.38 -1.08 7.02
CA ALA A 37 4.11 -0.36 7.13
C ALA A 37 3.22 -0.57 5.90
N MET A 38 3.81 -0.68 4.69
CA MET A 38 3.07 -0.96 3.47
C MET A 38 2.55 -2.41 3.44
N ASP A 39 3.35 -3.37 3.92
CA ASP A 39 2.94 -4.77 4.07
C ASP A 39 1.75 -4.89 5.04
N GLU A 40 1.85 -4.25 6.21
CA GLU A 40 0.77 -4.20 7.21
C GLU A 40 -0.48 -3.49 6.66
N GLY A 41 -0.29 -2.42 5.88
CA GLY A 41 -1.35 -1.73 5.18
C GLY A 41 -2.09 -2.63 4.19
N LEU A 42 -1.35 -3.47 3.46
CA LEU A 42 -1.92 -4.42 2.51
C LEU A 42 -2.73 -5.50 3.23
N ILE A 43 -2.21 -6.08 4.33
CA ILE A 43 -2.92 -7.06 5.16
C ILE A 43 -4.24 -6.49 5.69
N ASN A 44 -4.22 -5.26 6.21
CA ASN A 44 -5.41 -4.59 6.72
C ASN A 44 -6.43 -4.29 5.61
N ALA A 45 -5.96 -3.88 4.43
CA ALA A 45 -6.83 -3.65 3.28
C ALA A 45 -7.49 -4.96 2.82
N GLU A 46 -6.74 -6.05 2.73
CA GLU A 46 -7.27 -7.37 2.40
C GLU A 46 -8.28 -7.84 3.44
N PHE A 47 -7.99 -7.68 4.73
CA PHE A 47 -8.95 -7.99 5.79
C PHE A 47 -10.25 -7.20 5.60
N PHE A 48 -10.16 -5.90 5.36
CA PHE A 48 -11.34 -5.07 5.14
C PHE A 48 -12.14 -5.55 3.93
N MET A 49 -11.47 -5.76 2.79
CA MET A 49 -12.13 -6.15 1.52
C MET A 49 -12.71 -7.56 1.54
N CYS A 50 -12.10 -8.48 2.28
CA CYS A 50 -12.46 -9.90 2.24
C CYS A 50 -13.30 -10.36 3.44
N LYS A 51 -13.23 -9.65 4.58
CA LYS A 51 -13.88 -10.07 5.83
C LYS A 51 -14.77 -9.00 6.46
N ALA A 52 -14.40 -7.72 6.40
CA ALA A 52 -15.14 -6.67 7.11
C ALA A 52 -16.22 -5.98 6.27
N ALA A 53 -15.99 -5.84 4.96
CA ALA A 53 -16.93 -5.20 4.05
C ALA A 53 -18.24 -5.99 3.95
N SER A 54 -19.37 -5.28 3.93
CA SER A 54 -20.68 -5.92 3.78
C SER A 54 -20.85 -6.52 2.39
N VAL A 55 -21.65 -7.59 2.30
CA VAL A 55 -21.96 -8.29 1.03
C VAL A 55 -22.47 -7.32 -0.03
N GLY A 56 -23.35 -6.37 0.31
CA GLY A 56 -23.86 -5.38 -0.63
C GLY A 56 -22.79 -4.42 -1.15
N SER A 57 -21.81 -4.04 -0.33
CA SER A 57 -20.68 -3.21 -0.79
C SER A 57 -19.78 -3.97 -1.76
N ILE A 58 -19.55 -5.26 -1.50
CA ILE A 58 -18.80 -6.15 -2.40
C ILE A 58 -19.55 -6.32 -3.73
N GLN A 59 -20.85 -6.62 -3.71
CA GLN A 59 -21.65 -6.77 -4.92
C GLN A 59 -21.67 -5.49 -5.77
N ARG A 60 -21.88 -4.32 -5.17
CA ARG A 60 -21.89 -3.05 -5.92
C ARG A 60 -20.52 -2.72 -6.54
N ARG A 61 -19.42 -3.10 -5.91
CA ARG A 61 -18.07 -2.78 -6.39
C ARG A 61 -17.53 -3.83 -7.36
N TYR A 62 -17.62 -5.10 -6.99
CA TYR A 62 -16.97 -6.22 -7.69
C TYR A 62 -17.96 -7.06 -8.52
N GLY A 63 -19.26 -6.99 -8.24
CA GLY A 63 -20.30 -7.67 -9.02
C GLY A 63 -20.67 -7.00 -10.35
N GLN A 64 -19.98 -5.91 -10.72
CA GLN A 64 -20.27 -5.16 -11.96
C GLN A 64 -19.92 -5.95 -13.23
N SER A 65 -18.99 -6.89 -13.15
CA SER A 65 -18.61 -7.76 -14.26
C SER A 65 -18.12 -9.11 -13.75
N ALA A 66 -18.18 -10.12 -14.61
CA ALA A 66 -17.65 -11.45 -14.31
C ALA A 66 -16.13 -11.42 -13.99
N GLU A 67 -15.40 -10.50 -14.64
CA GLU A 67 -13.96 -10.28 -14.44
C GLU A 67 -13.67 -9.74 -13.04
N LEU A 68 -14.32 -8.65 -12.63
CA LEU A 68 -14.12 -8.05 -11.30
C LEU A 68 -14.55 -9.01 -10.18
N ALA A 69 -15.64 -9.73 -10.40
CA ALA A 69 -16.12 -10.75 -9.48
C ALA A 69 -15.15 -11.93 -9.40
N GLY A 70 -14.50 -12.29 -10.52
CA GLY A 70 -13.42 -13.28 -10.57
C GLY A 70 -12.21 -12.84 -9.77
N ALA A 71 -11.71 -11.63 -10.01
CA ALA A 71 -10.55 -11.08 -9.32
C ALA A 71 -10.76 -11.00 -7.79
N TRP A 72 -11.93 -10.53 -7.34
CA TRP A 72 -12.26 -10.51 -5.92
C TRP A 72 -12.30 -11.92 -5.32
N ARG A 73 -12.89 -12.90 -6.04
CA ARG A 73 -12.90 -14.30 -5.60
C ARG A 73 -11.48 -14.85 -5.49
N THR A 74 -10.63 -14.62 -6.48
CA THR A 74 -9.22 -15.05 -6.46
C THR A 74 -8.46 -14.48 -5.27
N LEU A 75 -8.70 -13.21 -4.91
CA LEU A 75 -8.04 -12.55 -3.79
C LEU A 75 -8.60 -13.00 -2.42
N CYS A 76 -9.92 -13.08 -2.28
CA CYS A 76 -10.59 -13.19 -0.97
C CYS A 76 -11.05 -14.60 -0.60
N LEU A 77 -11.12 -15.52 -1.58
CA LEU A 77 -11.61 -16.87 -1.40
C LEU A 77 -10.49 -17.84 -1.78
N PRO A 78 -9.50 -18.03 -0.88
CA PRO A 78 -8.43 -18.98 -1.14
C PRO A 78 -9.05 -20.37 -1.27
N ASN A 79 -8.78 -21.01 -2.40
CA ASN A 79 -9.21 -22.36 -2.76
C ASN A 79 -9.39 -23.30 -1.55
N ARG A 80 -10.64 -23.49 -1.13
CA ARG A 80 -11.11 -24.84 -0.86
C ARG A 80 -11.77 -25.28 -2.16
N ASP A 81 -11.01 -25.99 -2.98
CA ASP A 81 -11.51 -26.86 -4.07
C ASP A 81 -11.81 -26.22 -5.45
N GLY A 82 -11.41 -24.98 -5.73
CA GLY A 82 -11.46 -24.43 -7.10
C GLY A 82 -12.88 -24.22 -7.67
N GLN A 83 -13.90 -24.27 -6.83
CA GLN A 83 -15.29 -24.00 -7.21
C GLN A 83 -15.62 -22.51 -7.01
N PRO A 84 -16.29 -21.85 -7.97
CA PRO A 84 -16.87 -20.53 -7.76
C PRO A 84 -17.82 -20.54 -6.55
N VAL A 85 -17.68 -19.56 -5.64
CA VAL A 85 -18.68 -19.33 -4.59
C VAL A 85 -19.98 -18.90 -5.29
N PRO A 86 -21.10 -19.64 -5.12
CA PRO A 86 -22.34 -19.32 -5.79
C PRO A 86 -22.83 -17.94 -5.31
N PHE A 87 -23.11 -17.06 -6.26
CA PHE A 87 -23.85 -15.84 -5.97
C PHE A 87 -25.26 -16.27 -5.61
N VAL A 88 -25.68 -15.91 -4.39
CA VAL A 88 -27.07 -16.09 -3.94
C VAL A 88 -27.97 -15.30 -4.92
N GLU A 89 -28.98 -15.98 -5.45
CA GLU A 89 -29.97 -15.48 -6.42
C GLU A 89 -30.62 -14.15 -5.99
#